data_AF-A0A257VQU3-F1
#
_entry.id   AF-A0A257VQU3-F1
#
_cell.length_a   1.000
_cell.length_b   1.000
_cell.length_c   1.000
_cell.angle_alpha   90.00
_cell.angle_beta   90.00
_cell.angle_gamma   90.00
#
_symmetry.space_group_name_H-M   'P 1'
#
loop_
_entity.id
_entity.type
_entity.pdbx_description
1 polymer ?
#
loop_
_entity_poly.entity_id
_entity_poly.type
_entity_poly.pdbx_seq_one_letter_code
_entity_poly.pdbx_strand_id
1 'polypeptide(L)'
;MTERTFIPGLRHLRRGADGLMGVSPQAMGPQWRAIYDEKGRMVVAVNFNQDVGDAWEHADMPEYPEKMTALAYRFGINYILYAMTH
;
A
#
# COMPACT_ATOMS: atom_id res chain seq x y z
N MET A 1 -12.49 -8.85 1.31
CA MET A 1 -11.54 -7.72 1.31
C MET A 1 -11.60 -7.00 2.66
N THR A 2 -10.95 -7.55 3.69
CA THR A 2 -10.81 -6.89 5.01
C THR A 2 -9.34 -6.80 5.43
N GLU A 3 -8.42 -7.08 4.51
CA GLU A 3 -6.99 -7.02 4.77
C GLU A 3 -6.55 -5.56 4.77
N ARG A 4 -6.26 -5.03 5.96
CA ARG A 4 -5.72 -3.68 6.20
C ARG A 4 -4.24 -3.77 6.57
N THR A 5 -3.48 -4.47 5.74
CA THR A 5 -2.02 -4.57 5.93
C THR A 5 -1.39 -3.21 5.64
N PHE A 6 -0.58 -2.75 6.58
CA PHE A 6 0.20 -1.52 6.44
C PHE A 6 1.38 -1.74 5.49
N ILE A 7 1.49 -0.90 4.46
CA ILE A 7 2.59 -0.88 3.48
C ILE A 7 3.53 0.31 3.79
N PRO A 8 4.64 0.11 4.54
CA PRO A 8 5.65 1.14 4.76
C PRO A 8 6.54 1.34 3.53
N GLY A 9 7.11 2.53 3.36
CA GLY A 9 8.29 2.67 2.50
C GLY A 9 9.48 1.86 3.05
N LEU A 10 10.36 1.35 2.19
CA LEU A 10 11.50 0.46 2.46
C LEU A 10 12.38 0.98 3.58
N ARG A 11 12.57 2.31 3.64
CA ARG A 11 13.33 3.00 4.71
C ARG A 11 12.80 2.78 6.13
N HIS A 12 11.56 2.28 6.27
CA HIS A 12 10.95 1.96 7.57
C HIS A 12 10.87 0.46 7.84
N LEU A 13 11.32 -0.39 6.91
CA LEU A 13 11.52 -1.80 7.15
C LEU A 13 12.85 -2.01 7.88
N ARG A 14 12.84 -2.81 8.94
CA ARG A 14 14.03 -3.14 9.73
C ARG A 14 14.07 -4.63 10.01
N ARG A 15 15.26 -5.21 9.91
CA ARG A 15 15.49 -6.59 10.33
C ARG A 15 15.57 -6.65 11.86
N GLY A 16 14.73 -7.46 12.47
CA GLY A 16 14.76 -7.75 13.90
C GLY A 16 15.90 -8.67 14.29
N ALA A 17 16.13 -8.83 15.60
CA ALA A 17 17.11 -9.78 16.13
C ALA A 17 16.75 -11.25 15.83
N ASP A 18 15.48 -11.51 15.53
CA ASP A 18 14.94 -12.80 15.05
C ASP A 18 15.16 -13.03 13.54
N GLY A 19 15.78 -12.07 12.85
CA GLY A 19 16.03 -12.12 11.40
C GLY A 19 14.80 -11.78 10.55
N LEU A 20 13.62 -11.57 11.15
CA LEU A 20 12.40 -11.22 10.45
C LEU A 20 12.37 -9.72 10.12
N MET A 21 11.74 -9.37 9.00
CA MET A 21 11.52 -7.98 8.63
C MET A 21 10.29 -7.43 9.37
N GLY A 22 10.51 -6.39 10.16
CA GLY A 22 9.47 -5.67 10.91
C GLY A 22 9.30 -4.24 10.40
N VAL A 23 8.16 -3.65 10.74
CA VAL A 23 7.86 -2.25 10.39
C VAL A 23 8.20 -1.34 11.57
N SER A 24 8.92 -0.26 11.30
CA SER A 24 9.22 0.77 12.29
C SER A 24 7.92 1.42 12.79
N PRO A 25 7.82 1.79 14.08
CA PRO A 25 6.65 2.48 14.62
C PRO A 25 6.32 3.74 13.83
N GLN A 26 5.03 3.93 13.55
CA GLN A 26 4.52 5.05 12.76
C GLN A 26 3.66 5.94 13.65
N ALA A 27 3.81 7.27 13.50
CA ALA A 27 3.05 8.23 14.30
C ALA A 27 1.53 8.16 14.01
N MET A 28 1.14 7.76 12.79
CA MET A 28 -0.25 7.55 12.41
C MET A 28 -0.43 6.22 11.67
N GLY A 29 -1.62 5.62 11.77
CA GLY A 29 -1.96 4.41 11.01
C GLY A 29 -2.23 4.69 9.52
N PRO A 30 -2.31 3.64 8.69
CA PRO A 30 -2.69 3.78 7.29
C PRO A 30 -4.13 4.26 7.15
N GLN A 31 -4.39 5.07 6.12
CA GLN A 31 -5.75 5.47 5.78
C GLN A 31 -5.98 5.37 4.27
N TRP A 32 -7.16 4.89 3.91
CA TRP A 32 -7.64 4.85 2.53
C TRP A 32 -8.75 5.89 2.41
N ARG A 33 -8.53 6.88 1.56
CA ARG A 33 -9.46 7.99 1.35
C ARG A 33 -9.75 8.12 -0.15
N ALA A 34 -10.83 8.81 -0.45
CA ALA A 34 -11.24 9.08 -1.81
C ALA A 34 -11.92 10.45 -1.92
N ILE A 35 -11.75 11.09 -3.08
CA ILE A 35 -12.57 12.24 -3.49
C ILE A 35 -13.54 11.72 -4.54
N TYR A 36 -14.81 12.11 -4.39
CA TYR A 36 -15.90 11.67 -5.27
C TYR A 36 -16.45 12.85 -6.07
N ASP A 37 -16.87 12.60 -7.31
CA ASP A 37 -17.65 13.56 -8.09
C ASP A 37 -19.13 13.56 -7.68
N GLU A 38 -19.92 14.43 -8.31
CA GLU A 38 -21.37 14.56 -8.05
C GLU A 38 -22.17 13.28 -8.37
N LYS A 39 -21.61 12.38 -9.18
CA LYS A 39 -22.22 11.10 -9.54
C LYS A 39 -21.79 9.96 -8.60
N GLY A 40 -21.01 10.28 -7.56
CA GLY A 40 -20.48 9.30 -6.61
C GLY A 40 -19.33 8.46 -7.15
N ARG A 41 -18.68 8.85 -8.25
CA ARG A 41 -17.51 8.16 -8.80
C ARG A 41 -16.25 8.66 -8.11
N MET A 42 -15.34 7.75 -7.79
CA MET A 42 -14.04 8.10 -7.20
C MET A 42 -13.14 8.73 -8.26
N VAL A 43 -12.85 10.01 -8.12
CA VAL A 43 -11.97 10.74 -9.05
C VAL A 43 -10.53 10.85 -8.54
N VAL A 44 -10.32 10.67 -7.24
CA VAL A 44 -9.00 10.58 -6.62
C VAL A 44 -9.03 9.49 -5.56
N ALA A 45 -8.08 8.57 -5.63
CA ALA A 45 -7.78 7.61 -4.56
C ALA A 45 -6.55 8.09 -3.77
N VAL A 46 -6.59 7.99 -2.45
CA VAL A 46 -5.48 8.41 -1.57
C VAL A 46 -5.12 7.28 -0.62
N ASN A 47 -3.88 6.80 -0.72
CA ASN A 47 -3.27 5.87 0.22
C ASN A 47 -2.39 6.65 1.20
N PHE A 48 -3.00 7.18 2.25
CA PHE A 48 -2.28 8.01 3.22
C PHE A 48 -1.45 7.15 4.17
N ASN A 49 -0.21 7.59 4.39
CA ASN A 49 0.80 6.89 5.16
C ASN A 49 1.07 5.46 4.64
N GLN A 50 0.91 5.26 3.32
CA GLN A 50 1.15 4.00 2.64
C GLN A 50 2.02 4.28 1.43
N ASP A 51 3.00 3.42 1.22
CA ASP A 51 3.95 3.55 0.10
C ASP A 51 3.72 2.44 -0.92
N VAL A 52 2.56 2.51 -1.59
CA VAL A 52 2.15 1.51 -2.59
C VAL A 52 3.14 1.47 -3.76
N GLY A 53 3.71 2.62 -4.14
CA GLY A 53 4.71 2.71 -5.22
C GLY A 53 6.01 2.02 -4.85
N ASP A 54 6.56 2.32 -3.69
CA ASP A 54 7.79 1.70 -3.18
C ASP A 54 7.66 0.16 -3.04
N ALA A 55 6.49 -0.34 -2.66
CA ALA A 55 6.19 -1.78 -2.65
C ALA A 55 6.19 -2.43 -4.04
N TRP A 56 5.93 -1.67 -5.11
CA TRP A 56 6.03 -2.16 -6.49
C TRP A 56 7.47 -2.10 -6.98
N GLU A 57 8.19 -1.02 -6.65
CA GLU A 57 9.59 -0.80 -7.03
C GLU A 57 10.52 -1.86 -6.44
N HIS A 58 10.20 -2.36 -5.26
CA HIS A 58 11.02 -3.30 -4.50
C HIS A 58 10.39 -4.68 -4.35
N ALA A 59 9.48 -5.05 -5.26
CA ALA A 59 8.71 -6.29 -5.16
C ALA A 59 9.56 -7.57 -5.21
N ASP A 60 10.76 -7.50 -5.78
CA ASP A 60 11.74 -8.58 -5.90
C ASP A 60 12.81 -8.57 -4.80
N MET A 61 12.77 -7.59 -3.88
CA MET A 61 13.74 -7.52 -2.79
C MET A 61 13.37 -8.49 -1.66
N PRO A 62 14.31 -9.35 -1.20
CA PRO A 62 14.06 -10.27 -0.07
C PRO A 62 13.64 -9.56 1.23
N GLU A 63 14.05 -8.31 1.40
CA GLU A 63 13.73 -7.47 2.56
C GLU A 63 12.29 -6.94 2.55
N TYR A 64 11.61 -6.96 1.40
CA TYR A 64 10.26 -6.46 1.28
C TYR A 64 9.25 -7.60 1.39
N PRO A 65 8.40 -7.65 2.44
CA PRO A 65 7.50 -8.77 2.63
C PRO A 65 6.49 -8.94 1.48
N GLU A 66 6.40 -10.16 0.92
CA GLU A 66 5.51 -10.50 -0.21
C GLU A 66 4.06 -10.09 0.00
N LYS A 67 3.52 -10.26 1.21
CA LYS A 67 2.13 -9.85 1.51
C LYS A 67 1.88 -8.36 1.24
N MET A 68 2.88 -7.51 1.46
CA MET A 68 2.76 -6.07 1.23
C MET A 68 2.82 -5.76 -0.26
N THR A 69 3.72 -6.40 -1.01
CA THR A 69 3.87 -6.21 -2.47
C THR A 69 2.66 -6.75 -3.22
N ALA A 70 2.14 -7.92 -2.82
CA ALA A 70 0.91 -8.50 -3.33
C ALA A 70 -0.32 -7.60 -3.08
N LEU A 71 -0.43 -7.00 -1.89
CA LEU A 71 -1.51 -6.05 -1.60
C LEU A 71 -1.35 -4.76 -2.43
N ALA A 72 -0.13 -4.26 -2.58
CA ALA A 72 0.16 -3.11 -3.41
C ALA A 72 -0.28 -3.37 -4.86
N TYR A 73 0.03 -4.54 -5.43
CA TYR A 73 -0.41 -4.91 -6.78
C TYR A 73 -1.92 -4.89 -6.92
N ARG A 74 -2.64 -5.46 -5.94
CA ARG A 74 -4.11 -5.43 -5.93
C ARG A 74 -4.65 -4.00 -5.93
N PHE A 75 -4.06 -3.08 -5.16
CA PHE A 75 -4.48 -1.68 -5.19
C PHE A 75 -4.27 -1.04 -6.55
N GLY A 76 -3.04 -1.06 -7.09
CA GLY A 76 -2.77 -0.38 -8.36
C GLY A 76 -3.54 -0.98 -9.55
N ILE A 77 -3.66 -2.31 -9.63
CA ILE A 77 -4.47 -2.97 -10.67
C ILE A 77 -5.94 -2.58 -10.55
N ASN A 78 -6.51 -2.60 -9.34
CA ASN A 78 -7.91 -2.20 -9.13
C ASN A 78 -8.13 -0.72 -9.46
N TYR A 79 -7.18 0.16 -9.16
CA TYR A 79 -7.28 1.59 -9.50
C TYR A 79 -7.24 1.82 -11.02
N ILE A 80 -6.34 1.15 -11.72
CA ILE A 80 -6.28 1.20 -13.19
C ILE A 80 -7.59 0.68 -13.79
N LEU A 81 -8.04 -0.49 -13.35
CA LEU A 81 -9.28 -1.08 -13.85
C LEU A 81 -10.48 -0.18 -13.58
N TYR A 82 -10.57 0.40 -12.38
CA TYR A 82 -11.62 1.35 -12.02
C TYR A 82 -11.63 2.56 -12.96
N ALA A 83 -10.47 3.20 -13.15
CA ALA A 83 -10.32 4.36 -14.02
C ALA A 83 -10.66 4.08 -15.49
N MET A 84 -10.54 2.83 -15.93
CA MET A 84 -10.90 2.41 -17.29
C MET A 84 -12.37 2.02 -17.45
N THR A 85 -13.13 1.88 -16.35
CA THR A 85 -14.49 1.33 -16.36
C THR A 85 -15.56 2.26 -15.79
N HIS A 86 -15.19 3.37 -15.15
CA HIS A 86 -16.09 4.33 -14.48
C HIS A 86 -15.74 5.79 -14.82
#